data_AF-A0A4U8YK17-F1
#
_entry.id   AF-A0A4U8YK17-F1
#
_cell.length_a   1.000
_cell.length_b   1.000
_cell.length_c   1.000
_cell.angle_alpha   90.00
_cell.angle_beta   90.00
_cell.angle_gamma   90.00
#
_symmetry.space_group_name_H-M   'P 1'
#
loop_
_entity.id
_entity.type
_entity.pdbx_description
1 polymer ?
#
loop_
_entity_poly.entity_id
_entity_poly.type
_entity_poly.pdbx_seq_one_letter_code
_entity_poly.pdbx_strand_id
1 'polypeptide(L)'
;MRPENERKLAVILGLVLLATAALCYTVLKPDAPEEPVRMLFKGSAGDVLFTHQIHVNEYDTDCASCHHNLDDGDEEYNCSECHEPGASEDDDVMGRTDAIHAQCIGCHEEMGAGPAECAECHATPK
;
A
#
# COMPACT_ATOMS: atom_id res chain seq x y z
N MET A 1 -9.61 -41.22 38.28
CA MET A 1 -8.46 -41.01 37.37
C MET A 1 -7.22 -40.69 38.20
N ARG A 2 -6.01 -41.05 37.74
CA ARG A 2 -4.74 -40.72 38.41
C ARG A 2 -4.24 -39.36 37.86
N PRO A 3 -3.83 -38.39 38.70
CA PRO A 3 -3.56 -37.01 38.28
C PRO A 3 -2.47 -36.86 37.19
N GLU A 4 -1.57 -37.85 37.07
CA GLU A 4 -0.57 -37.91 36.00
C GLU A 4 -1.17 -38.18 34.60
N ASN A 5 -2.30 -38.88 34.52
CA ASN A 5 -2.95 -39.20 33.24
C ASN A 5 -3.72 -37.98 32.73
N GLU A 6 -4.31 -37.19 33.64
CA GLU A 6 -4.95 -35.92 33.31
C GLU A 6 -3.93 -34.90 32.80
N ARG A 7 -2.75 -34.81 33.45
CA ARG A 7 -1.66 -33.94 32.98
C ARG A 7 -1.13 -34.36 31.61
N LYS A 8 -0.98 -35.66 31.36
CA LYS A 8 -0.58 -36.19 30.05
C LYS A 8 -1.64 -35.90 28.97
N LEU A 9 -2.93 -36.09 29.29
CA LEU A 9 -4.03 -35.80 28.38
C LEU A 9 -4.06 -34.31 27.99
N ALA A 10 -3.89 -33.42 28.98
CA ALA A 10 -3.85 -31.97 28.76
C ALA A 10 -2.67 -31.55 27.88
N VAL A 11 -1.49 -32.11 28.08
CA VAL A 11 -0.31 -31.84 27.25
C VAL A 11 -0.52 -32.33 25.81
N ILE A 12 -1.06 -33.53 25.62
CA ILE A 12 -1.33 -34.07 24.28
C ILE A 12 -2.37 -33.20 23.55
N LEU A 13 -3.46 -32.83 24.22
CA LEU A 13 -4.48 -31.95 23.64
C LEU A 13 -3.89 -30.59 23.24
N GLY A 14 -3.04 -30.00 24.10
CA GLY A 14 -2.35 -28.75 23.80
C GLY A 14 -1.42 -28.84 22.58
N LEU A 15 -0.68 -29.94 22.42
CA LEU A 15 0.16 -30.18 21.25
C LEU A 15 -0.67 -30.34 19.97
N VAL A 16 -1.82 -31.01 20.03
CA VAL A 16 -2.75 -31.14 18.89
C VAL A 16 -3.33 -29.78 18.51
N LEU A 17 -3.74 -28.96 19.48
CA LEU A 17 -4.24 -27.61 19.22
C LEU A 17 -3.18 -26.69 18.60
N LEU A 18 -1.93 -26.78 19.07
CA LEU A 18 -0.81 -26.04 18.47
C LEU A 18 -0.50 -26.52 17.04
N ALA A 19 -0.50 -27.83 16.81
CA ALA A 19 -0.25 -28.39 15.48
C ALA A 19 -1.36 -28.01 14.49
N THR A 20 -2.62 -28.04 14.92
CA THR A 20 -3.76 -27.62 14.09
C THR A 20 -3.74 -26.12 13.82
N ALA A 21 -3.41 -25.27 14.80
CA ALA A 21 -3.24 -23.84 14.57
C ALA A 21 -2.11 -23.53 13.58
N ALA A 22 -0.96 -24.23 13.69
CA ALA A 22 0.14 -24.09 12.74
C ALA A 22 -0.25 -24.52 11.32
N LEU A 23 -0.98 -25.64 11.20
CA LEU A 23 -1.50 -26.10 9.91
C LEU A 23 -2.47 -25.09 9.30
N CYS A 24 -3.45 -24.61 10.08
CA CYS A 24 -4.38 -23.57 9.65
C CYS A 24 -3.66 -22.29 9.21
N TYR A 25 -2.60 -21.87 9.91
CA TYR A 25 -1.78 -20.72 9.52
C TYR A 25 -1.07 -20.92 8.18
N THR A 26 -0.76 -22.16 7.79
CA THR A 26 -0.13 -22.44 6.49
C THR A 26 -1.14 -22.61 5.35
N VAL A 27 -2.34 -23.11 5.64
CA VAL A 27 -3.37 -23.43 4.63
C VAL A 27 -4.29 -22.25 4.34
N LEU A 28 -4.54 -21.38 5.34
CA LEU A 28 -5.48 -20.26 5.22
C LEU A 28 -4.79 -18.91 4.99
N LYS A 29 -3.53 -18.88 4.53
CA LYS A 29 -2.93 -17.61 4.12
C LYS A 29 -3.64 -17.15 2.85
N PRO A 30 -4.34 -16.00 2.85
CA PRO A 30 -4.77 -15.40 1.61
C PRO A 30 -3.52 -14.96 0.84
N ASP A 31 -3.53 -15.12 -0.48
CA ASP A 31 -2.51 -14.55 -1.35
C ASP A 31 -2.52 -13.03 -1.22
N ALA A 32 -1.34 -12.42 -1.43
CA ALA A 32 -1.27 -10.97 -1.52
C ALA A 32 -2.10 -10.52 -2.73
N PRO A 33 -2.90 -9.45 -2.62
CA PRO A 33 -3.60 -8.91 -3.76
C PRO A 33 -2.60 -8.49 -4.84
N GLU A 34 -2.96 -8.70 -6.11
CA GLU A 34 -2.12 -8.34 -7.26
C GLU A 34 -1.82 -6.83 -7.24
N GLU A 35 -2.83 -6.01 -6.94
CA GLU A 35 -2.69 -4.58 -6.73
C GLU A 35 -2.42 -4.23 -5.26
N PRO A 36 -1.47 -3.31 -4.98
CA PRO A 36 -1.17 -2.92 -3.62
C PRO A 36 -2.40 -2.28 -2.97
N VAL A 37 -2.74 -2.70 -1.75
CA VAL A 37 -3.85 -2.05 -1.01
C VAL A 37 -3.45 -0.62 -0.60
N ARG A 38 -2.21 -0.46 -0.15
CA ARG A 38 -1.65 0.78 0.37
C ARG A 38 -0.18 0.89 0.02
N MET A 39 0.27 2.12 -0.21
CA MET A 39 1.66 2.46 -0.52
C MET A 39 2.14 3.55 0.43
N LEU A 40 3.41 3.47 0.83
CA LEU A 40 4.02 4.47 1.71
C LEU A 40 5.05 5.27 0.93
N PHE A 41 4.70 6.51 0.59
CA PHE A 41 5.61 7.46 -0.03
C PHE A 41 6.47 8.10 1.04
N LYS A 42 7.79 7.97 0.91
CA LYS A 42 8.76 8.57 1.84
C LYS A 42 9.13 9.97 1.38
N GLY A 43 8.98 10.96 2.26
CA GLY A 43 9.27 12.36 2.00
C GLY A 43 9.96 13.04 3.17
N SER A 44 10.67 14.14 2.90
CA SER A 44 11.36 14.93 3.92
C SER A 44 10.41 15.65 4.89
N ALA A 45 9.18 15.92 4.46
CA ALA A 45 8.12 16.51 5.28
C ALA A 45 7.35 15.48 6.14
N GLY A 46 7.68 14.19 6.01
CA GLY A 46 6.95 13.08 6.63
C GLY A 46 6.51 12.07 5.58
N ASP A 47 6.22 10.84 6.02
CA ASP A 47 5.71 9.80 5.14
C ASP A 47 4.22 10.04 4.83
N VAL A 48 3.82 9.70 3.60
CA VAL A 48 2.42 9.77 3.15
C VAL A 48 1.92 8.37 2.86
N LEU A 49 0.87 7.96 3.56
CA LEU A 49 0.19 6.68 3.30
C LEU A 49 -0.88 6.88 2.23
N PHE A 50 -0.65 6.33 1.05
CA PHE A 50 -1.61 6.30 -0.04
C PHE A 50 -2.39 4.98 -0.05
N THR A 51 -3.67 5.03 -0.35
CA THR A 51 -4.57 3.87 -0.41
C THR A 51 -4.99 3.59 -1.85
N HIS A 52 -4.15 2.88 -2.60
CA HIS A 52 -4.35 2.62 -4.03
C HIS A 52 -5.71 1.99 -4.35
N GLN A 53 -6.11 0.95 -3.61
CA GLN A 53 -7.41 0.30 -3.85
C GLN A 53 -8.62 1.21 -3.61
N ILE A 54 -8.53 2.19 -2.71
CA ILE A 54 -9.64 3.15 -2.51
C ILE A 54 -9.75 4.07 -3.73
N HIS A 55 -8.61 4.55 -4.24
CA HIS A 55 -8.60 5.43 -5.41
C HIS A 55 -9.08 4.72 -6.67
N VAL A 56 -8.68 3.48 -6.88
CA VAL A 56 -9.13 2.69 -8.04
C VAL A 56 -10.58 2.22 -7.88
N ASN A 57 -10.94 1.60 -6.74
CA ASN A 57 -12.23 0.90 -6.64
C ASN A 57 -13.37 1.75 -6.08
N GLU A 58 -13.10 2.64 -5.11
CA GLU A 58 -14.15 3.43 -4.48
C GLU A 58 -14.40 4.75 -5.22
N TYR A 59 -13.35 5.35 -5.77
CA TYR A 59 -13.42 6.57 -6.56
C TYR A 59 -13.38 6.34 -8.08
N ASP A 60 -13.38 5.07 -8.53
CA ASP A 60 -13.46 4.66 -9.95
C ASP A 60 -12.45 5.39 -10.84
N THR A 61 -11.21 5.53 -10.36
CA THR A 61 -10.13 6.22 -11.08
C THR A 61 -9.42 5.25 -12.03
N ASP A 62 -9.31 5.63 -13.30
CA ASP A 62 -8.60 4.85 -14.32
C ASP A 62 -7.11 4.69 -13.98
N CYS A 63 -6.53 3.54 -14.31
CA CYS A 63 -5.11 3.26 -14.08
C CYS A 63 -4.21 4.31 -14.74
N ALA A 64 -4.58 4.70 -15.98
CA ALA A 64 -3.87 5.69 -16.78
C ALA A 64 -4.00 7.13 -16.22
N SER A 65 -4.91 7.39 -15.28
CA SER A 65 -4.99 8.71 -14.64
C SER A 65 -3.78 9.00 -13.77
N CYS A 66 -3.15 7.97 -13.18
CA CYS A 66 -1.92 8.09 -12.39
C CYS A 66 -0.72 7.54 -13.14
N HIS A 67 -0.86 6.36 -13.75
CA HIS A 67 0.16 5.76 -14.61
C HIS A 67 -0.02 6.27 -16.04
N HIS A 68 0.20 7.57 -16.22
CA HIS A 68 -0.10 8.32 -17.43
C HIS A 68 0.72 7.96 -18.68
N ASN A 69 1.62 7.00 -18.58
CA ASN A 69 2.40 6.44 -19.68
C ASN A 69 2.14 4.93 -19.85
N LEU A 70 0.98 4.43 -19.40
CA LEU A 70 0.55 3.06 -19.72
C LEU A 70 0.10 3.00 -21.18
N ASP A 71 0.86 2.29 -22.02
CA ASP A 71 0.36 1.78 -23.31
C ASP A 71 -0.17 0.34 -23.15
N ASP A 72 -0.98 -0.10 -24.13
CA ASP A 72 -1.60 -1.43 -24.14
C ASP A 72 -0.54 -2.56 -24.04
N GLY A 73 -0.42 -3.17 -22.86
CA GLY A 73 0.43 -4.34 -22.60
C GLY A 73 1.77 -4.04 -21.91
N ASP A 74 1.99 -2.81 -21.45
CA ASP A 74 3.18 -2.45 -20.68
C ASP A 74 3.12 -2.89 -19.21
N GLU A 75 4.30 -3.12 -18.62
CA GLU A 75 4.48 -3.36 -17.19
C GLU A 75 4.24 -2.06 -16.41
N GLU A 76 3.58 -2.12 -15.24
CA GLU A 76 3.34 -0.93 -14.43
C GLU A 76 4.65 -0.31 -13.92
N TYR A 77 4.96 0.90 -14.40
CA TYR A 77 6.17 1.63 -14.01
C TYR A 77 6.02 2.33 -12.66
N ASN A 78 7.11 2.39 -11.89
CA ASN A 78 7.19 3.26 -10.72
C ASN A 78 7.45 4.71 -11.15
N CYS A 79 6.84 5.68 -10.47
CA CYS A 79 7.05 7.11 -10.76
C CYS A 79 8.55 7.47 -10.77
N SER A 80 9.35 6.81 -9.92
CA SER A 80 10.79 7.04 -9.78
C SER A 80 11.65 6.57 -10.95
N GLU A 81 11.09 5.79 -11.88
CA GLU A 81 11.84 5.32 -13.05
C GLU A 81 12.06 6.45 -14.08
N CYS A 82 11.13 7.41 -14.13
CA CYS A 82 11.26 8.61 -14.97
C CYS A 82 11.41 9.89 -14.14
N HIS A 83 10.66 10.02 -13.04
CA HIS A 83 10.73 11.19 -12.17
C HIS A 83 11.83 11.00 -11.12
N GLU A 84 12.99 11.58 -11.38
CA GLU A 84 14.11 11.58 -10.45
C GLU A 84 13.90 12.55 -9.27
N PRO A 85 14.63 12.37 -8.15
CA PRO A 85 14.62 13.35 -7.06
C PRO A 85 15.25 14.67 -7.51
N GLY A 86 14.54 15.78 -7.36
CA GLY A 86 15.02 17.11 -7.77
C GLY A 86 14.67 17.43 -9.22
N ALA A 87 15.35 18.40 -9.83
CA ALA A 87 15.15 18.69 -11.25
C ALA A 87 15.70 17.53 -12.09
N SER A 88 14.90 17.06 -13.04
CA SER A 88 15.30 16.12 -14.07
C SER A 88 16.37 16.73 -14.99
N GLU A 89 17.10 15.87 -15.70
CA GLU A 89 17.94 16.29 -16.83
C GLU A 89 17.11 16.59 -18.11
N ASP A 90 15.87 16.09 -18.15
CA ASP A 90 14.88 16.34 -19.20
C ASP A 90 13.89 17.41 -18.75
N ASP A 91 13.92 18.59 -19.38
CA ASP A 91 13.06 19.73 -19.05
C ASP A 91 11.55 19.40 -19.17
N ASP A 92 11.18 18.34 -19.89
CA ASP A 92 9.79 17.90 -20.06
C ASP A 92 9.31 16.96 -18.92
N VAL A 93 10.21 16.48 -18.06
CA VAL A 93 9.89 15.59 -16.95
C VAL A 93 9.97 16.34 -15.63
N MET A 94 8.91 16.32 -14.82
CA MET A 94 8.96 16.98 -13.51
C MET A 94 9.82 16.19 -12.52
N GLY A 95 10.41 16.90 -11.56
CA GLY A 95 10.98 16.25 -10.38
C GLY A 95 9.94 15.44 -9.62
N ARG A 96 10.34 14.32 -9.02
CA ARG A 96 9.41 13.37 -8.37
C ARG A 96 8.48 14.01 -7.34
N THR A 97 9.02 14.90 -6.52
CA THR A 97 8.24 15.60 -5.51
C THR A 97 7.16 16.47 -6.15
N ASP A 98 7.50 17.19 -7.22
CA ASP A 98 6.58 18.07 -7.90
C ASP A 98 5.54 17.27 -8.70
N ALA A 99 5.94 16.16 -9.32
CA ALA A 99 5.03 15.24 -10.00
C ALA A 99 3.98 14.65 -9.05
N ILE A 100 4.40 14.19 -7.86
CA ILE A 100 3.47 13.65 -6.85
C ILE A 100 2.52 14.75 -6.36
N HIS A 101 3.02 15.94 -6.04
CA HIS A 101 2.15 17.03 -5.58
C HIS A 101 1.17 17.47 -6.67
N ALA A 102 1.63 17.60 -7.92
CA ALA A 102 0.78 17.97 -9.05
C ALA A 102 -0.34 16.94 -9.26
N GLN A 103 -0.01 15.65 -9.26
CA GLN A 103 -0.98 14.58 -9.46
C GLN A 103 -2.01 14.49 -8.32
N CYS A 104 -1.54 14.41 -7.08
CA CYS A 104 -2.42 14.16 -5.94
C CYS A 104 -3.26 15.39 -5.59
N ILE A 105 -2.62 16.57 -5.47
CA ILE A 105 -3.32 17.81 -5.10
C ILE A 105 -4.23 18.24 -6.24
N GLY A 106 -3.77 18.17 -7.50
CA GLY A 106 -4.56 18.57 -8.65
C GLY A 106 -5.89 17.82 -8.75
N CYS A 107 -5.85 16.48 -8.63
CA CYS A 107 -7.08 15.68 -8.64
C CYS A 107 -8.00 16.01 -7.45
N HIS A 108 -7.44 16.16 -6.23
CA HIS A 108 -8.26 16.51 -5.06
C HIS A 108 -8.91 17.90 -5.17
N GLU A 109 -8.19 18.88 -5.73
CA GLU A 109 -8.72 20.22 -5.98
C GLU A 109 -9.80 20.20 -7.06
N GLU A 110 -9.58 19.47 -8.16
CA GLU A 110 -10.54 19.34 -9.26
C GLU A 110 -11.85 18.70 -8.78
N MET A 111 -11.74 17.63 -7.99
CA MET A 111 -12.90 16.94 -7.43
C MET A 111 -13.50 17.66 -6.23
N GLY A 112 -12.80 18.67 -5.68
CA GLY A 112 -13.17 19.35 -4.44
C GLY A 112 -13.24 18.39 -3.24
N ALA A 113 -12.47 17.30 -3.28
CA ALA A 113 -12.53 16.20 -2.34
C ALA A 113 -11.13 15.62 -2.10
N GLY A 114 -10.82 15.30 -0.85
CA GLY A 114 -9.51 14.80 -0.45
C GLY A 114 -8.58 15.89 0.10
N PRO A 115 -7.42 15.50 0.65
CA PRO A 115 -6.47 16.43 1.26
C PRO A 115 -5.75 17.29 0.21
N ALA A 116 -5.71 18.60 0.42
CA ALA A 116 -4.96 19.55 -0.42
C ALA A 116 -3.90 20.32 0.36
N GLU A 117 -3.98 20.30 1.70
CA GLU A 117 -3.05 21.00 2.57
C GLU A 117 -1.90 20.08 3.00
N CYS A 118 -0.70 20.65 3.19
CA CYS A 118 0.54 19.89 3.43
C CYS A 118 0.41 18.90 4.61
N ALA A 119 -0.22 19.35 5.70
CA ALA A 119 -0.35 18.57 6.93
C ALA A 119 -1.45 17.49 6.88
N GLU A 120 -2.34 17.55 5.90
CA GLU A 120 -3.40 16.55 5.72
C GLU A 120 -2.85 15.28 5.06
N CYS A 121 -1.87 15.43 4.17
CA CYS A 121 -1.12 14.31 3.58
C CYS A 121 0.06 13.87 4.45
N HIS A 122 0.92 14.82 4.86
CA HIS A 122 2.12 14.55 5.68
C HIS A 122 1.79 14.54 7.17
N ALA A 123 0.83 13.70 7.56
CA ALA A 123 0.55 13.49 8.97
C ALA A 123 1.73 12.74 9.61
N THR A 124 2.39 13.36 10.60
CA THR A 124 3.38 12.65 11.42
C THR A 124 2.72 11.40 12.02
N PRO A 125 3.35 10.22 11.95
CA PRO A 125 2.82 9.05 12.64
C PRO A 125 2.72 9.39 14.13
N LYS A 126 1.49 9.37 14.67
CA LYS A 126 1.29 9.35 16.13
C LYS A 126 1.61 7.97 16.68
#